data_AF-A0A9X7C9H4-F1
#
_entry.id   AF-A0A9X7C9H4-F1
#
_cell.length_a   1.000
_cell.length_b   1.000
_cell.length_c   1.000
_cell.angle_alpha   90.00
_cell.angle_beta   90.00
_cell.angle_gamma   90.00
#
_symmetry.space_group_name_H-M   'P 1'
#
loop_
_entity.id
_entity.type
_entity.pdbx_description
1 polymer ?
#
loop_
_entity_poly.entity_id
_entity_poly.type
_entity_poly.pdbx_seq_one_letter_code
_entity_poly.pdbx_strand_id
1 'polypeptide(L)'
;MNTQNNTGVVRPLKRDENILIPQVGDPCPSFNQISQPDAAYQSSTTKIDISGIPEFTDVSSTSDGIQTITFNSPMVRLQVPSSWFTWSSPPFSEDPTPPVLYTQGATILTMTLSIPSRIFGFEIEPNPFAPFEFTALFLSKGIPVGSITQTVDGQSGAQLFAAEIDCTCPAIDEVVITSSVDFAIAQVRYTPDCTFQCTDQLIPFTCTVELPSICDITLGKITGFVCSDIDCFVGQCQTEVELDICPNEPPISCCVTLDTLNFTGTAEVILNIPAKIRVCDPCGDSNLVLCKDLMCIQAVKIAQTCFACAGTADCDLIGPCDLLSVTDLSTTQDGNQLTITGFVKFNCPKS
;
A
#
# COMPACT_ATOMS: atom_id res chain seq x y z
N MET A 1 -68.13 -26.96 -39.38
CA MET A 1 -67.10 -27.34 -38.39
C MET A 1 -65.79 -27.52 -39.14
N ASN A 2 -64.94 -26.51 -39.12
CA ASN A 2 -63.68 -26.48 -39.85
C ASN A 2 -62.58 -27.07 -38.96
N THR A 3 -62.01 -28.19 -39.38
CA THR A 3 -60.75 -28.73 -38.85
C THR A 3 -59.59 -27.91 -39.41
N GLN A 4 -59.00 -27.05 -38.58
CA GLN A 4 -57.74 -26.37 -38.90
C GLN A 4 -56.58 -27.34 -38.73
N ASN A 5 -55.88 -27.63 -39.84
CA ASN A 5 -54.57 -28.28 -39.83
C ASN A 5 -53.53 -27.28 -39.35
N ASN A 6 -52.94 -27.54 -38.19
CA ASN A 6 -51.90 -26.72 -37.61
C ASN A 6 -50.55 -27.10 -38.24
N THR A 7 -50.07 -26.31 -39.22
CA THR A 7 -48.71 -26.43 -39.76
C THR A 7 -47.73 -25.76 -38.80
N GLY A 8 -47.40 -26.45 -37.72
CA GLY A 8 -46.33 -26.05 -36.81
C GLY A 8 -44.97 -26.26 -37.47
N VAL A 9 -44.37 -25.18 -37.95
CA VAL A 9 -42.96 -25.15 -38.34
C VAL A 9 -42.13 -25.33 -37.07
N VAL A 10 -41.57 -26.52 -36.87
CA VAL A 10 -40.54 -26.77 -35.86
C VAL A 10 -39.30 -25.98 -36.28
N ARG A 11 -39.02 -24.86 -35.60
CA ARG A 11 -37.72 -24.20 -35.71
C ARG A 11 -36.71 -25.04 -34.93
N PRO A 12 -35.59 -25.47 -35.54
CA PRO A 12 -34.54 -26.13 -34.79
C PRO A 12 -33.97 -25.14 -33.77
N LEU A 13 -33.87 -25.57 -32.52
CA LEU A 13 -33.11 -24.87 -31.48
C LEU A 13 -31.69 -24.66 -32.00
N LYS A 14 -31.27 -23.40 -32.12
CA LYS A 14 -29.88 -23.07 -32.39
C LYS A 14 -29.05 -23.64 -31.25
N ARG A 15 -28.28 -24.66 -31.60
CA ARG A 15 -27.14 -25.16 -30.85
C ARG A 15 -26.12 -24.00 -30.71
N ASP A 16 -25.56 -23.89 -29.52
CA ASP A 16 -24.46 -23.00 -29.09
C ASP A 16 -24.83 -21.55 -28.76
N GLU A 17 -25.66 -21.34 -27.73
CA GLU A 17 -25.43 -20.20 -26.82
C GLU A 17 -24.42 -20.65 -25.76
N ASN A 18 -23.15 -20.47 -26.14
CA ASN A 18 -22.03 -20.51 -25.24
C ASN A 18 -22.31 -19.47 -24.13
N ILE A 19 -22.58 -19.93 -22.91
CA ILE A 19 -22.53 -19.05 -21.74
C ILE A 19 -21.10 -18.52 -21.73
N LEU A 20 -20.94 -17.24 -22.02
CA LEU A 20 -19.69 -16.52 -21.83
C LEU A 20 -19.38 -16.60 -20.33
N ILE A 21 -18.57 -17.58 -19.94
CA ILE A 21 -17.75 -17.46 -18.74
C ILE A 21 -17.02 -16.13 -18.93
N PRO A 22 -17.11 -15.18 -17.97
CA PRO A 22 -16.30 -13.97 -18.03
C PRO A 22 -14.87 -14.40 -18.32
N GLN A 23 -14.29 -13.87 -19.40
CA GLN A 23 -12.90 -14.10 -19.72
C GLN A 23 -12.13 -13.80 -18.44
N VAL A 24 -11.46 -14.82 -17.87
CA VAL A 24 -10.47 -14.60 -16.82
C VAL A 24 -9.51 -13.60 -17.44
N GLY A 25 -9.54 -12.36 -16.95
CA GLY A 25 -8.58 -11.36 -17.41
C GLY A 25 -7.19 -11.96 -17.26
N ASP A 26 -6.29 -11.64 -18.19
CA ASP A 26 -4.89 -12.03 -18.01
C ASP A 26 -4.44 -11.56 -16.61
N PRO A 27 -3.71 -12.41 -15.86
CA PRO A 27 -3.24 -12.04 -14.53
C PRO A 27 -2.49 -10.72 -14.61
N CYS A 28 -2.56 -9.96 -13.53
CA CYS A 28 -1.92 -8.66 -13.41
C CYS A 28 -0.43 -8.77 -13.80
N PRO A 29 0.07 -7.98 -14.77
CA PRO A 29 1.46 -8.06 -15.21
C PRO A 29 2.47 -7.64 -14.13
N SER A 30 2.05 -6.88 -13.13
CA SER A 30 2.89 -6.48 -11.98
C SER A 30 2.75 -7.40 -10.76
N PHE A 31 2.00 -8.52 -10.87
CA PHE A 31 1.90 -9.48 -9.78
C PHE A 31 3.26 -10.12 -9.49
N ASN A 32 3.79 -9.81 -8.31
CA ASN A 32 5.07 -10.29 -7.85
C ASN A 32 4.89 -11.03 -6.52
N GLN A 33 5.33 -12.28 -6.46
CA GLN A 33 5.36 -13.03 -5.21
C GLN A 33 6.52 -12.54 -4.33
N ILE A 34 6.23 -12.29 -3.06
CA ILE A 34 7.24 -12.09 -2.02
C ILE A 34 7.52 -13.44 -1.37
N SER A 35 8.75 -13.93 -1.50
CA SER A 35 9.10 -15.31 -1.13
C SER A 35 9.46 -15.51 0.34
N GLN A 36 9.83 -14.45 1.06
CA GLN A 36 10.25 -14.52 2.47
C GLN A 36 9.81 -13.25 3.21
N PRO A 37 9.47 -13.36 4.51
CA PRO A 37 9.08 -12.20 5.30
C PRO A 37 10.31 -11.48 5.82
N ASP A 38 11.13 -10.94 4.91
CA ASP A 38 12.36 -10.25 5.26
C ASP A 38 12.11 -8.88 5.91
N ALA A 39 13.19 -8.18 6.30
CA ALA A 39 13.08 -6.87 6.93
C ALA A 39 12.45 -5.80 6.02
N ALA A 40 12.59 -5.91 4.70
CA ALA A 40 12.00 -4.96 3.75
C ALA A 40 10.47 -5.17 3.68
N TYR A 41 10.02 -6.41 3.57
CA TYR A 41 8.61 -6.77 3.65
C TYR A 41 7.99 -6.34 4.98
N GLN A 42 8.64 -6.64 6.11
CA GLN A 42 8.11 -6.31 7.42
C GLN A 42 8.04 -4.81 7.70
N SER A 43 8.94 -4.01 7.13
CA SER A 43 8.98 -2.54 7.31
C SER A 43 8.09 -1.77 6.33
N SER A 44 7.76 -2.37 5.18
CA SER A 44 6.88 -1.77 4.16
C SER A 44 5.40 -2.14 4.34
N THR A 45 5.09 -3.07 5.25
CA THR A 45 3.73 -3.55 5.51
C THR A 45 3.29 -3.29 6.94
N THR A 46 1.98 -3.20 7.13
CA THR A 46 1.34 -3.15 8.45
C THR A 46 0.83 -4.54 8.82
N LYS A 47 1.09 -4.96 10.05
CA LYS A 47 0.66 -6.26 10.60
C LYS A 47 -0.65 -6.10 11.37
N ILE A 48 -1.60 -6.99 11.11
CA ILE A 48 -2.81 -7.12 11.93
C ILE A 48 -2.48 -7.99 13.14
N ASP A 49 -2.40 -7.37 14.32
CA ASP A 49 -2.06 -8.09 15.54
C ASP A 49 -3.25 -8.86 16.11
N ILE A 50 -3.10 -10.17 16.19
CA ILE A 50 -4.08 -11.11 16.75
C ILE A 50 -3.67 -11.65 18.13
N SER A 51 -2.59 -11.12 18.71
CA SER A 51 -2.09 -11.53 20.03
C SER A 51 -3.08 -11.21 21.16
N GLY A 52 -3.89 -10.16 21.00
CA GLY A 52 -4.92 -9.74 21.96
C GLY A 52 -6.19 -10.61 21.95
N ILE A 53 -6.36 -11.50 20.98
CA ILE A 53 -7.49 -12.43 20.93
C ILE A 53 -7.21 -13.59 21.90
N PRO A 54 -8.12 -13.89 22.85
CA PRO A 54 -7.92 -15.02 23.76
C PRO A 54 -7.85 -16.35 23.01
N GLU A 55 -6.99 -17.26 23.48
CA GLU A 55 -6.88 -18.62 22.93
C GLU A 55 -8.23 -19.36 22.99
N PHE A 56 -8.51 -20.19 21.98
CA PHE A 56 -9.77 -20.90 21.76
C PHE A 56 -10.99 -20.00 21.48
N THR A 57 -10.77 -18.73 21.12
CA THR A 57 -11.84 -17.85 20.66
C THR A 57 -12.10 -18.06 19.17
N ASP A 58 -13.35 -18.27 18.80
CA ASP A 58 -13.82 -18.22 17.41
C ASP A 58 -13.94 -16.76 16.95
N VAL A 59 -13.36 -16.45 15.81
CA VAL A 59 -13.44 -15.15 15.17
C VAL A 59 -13.88 -15.28 13.71
N SER A 60 -14.83 -14.45 13.30
CA SER A 60 -15.22 -14.29 11.89
C SER A 60 -14.46 -13.17 11.19
N SER A 61 -13.68 -12.39 11.95
CA SER A 61 -12.86 -11.30 11.41
C SER A 61 -11.75 -10.89 12.37
N THR A 62 -10.69 -10.27 11.85
CA THR A 62 -9.65 -9.59 12.63
C THR A 62 -9.39 -8.19 12.09
N SER A 63 -8.95 -7.26 12.93
CA SER A 63 -8.71 -5.87 12.54
C SER A 63 -7.65 -5.20 13.41
N ASP A 64 -6.92 -4.24 12.83
CA ASP A 64 -6.03 -3.29 13.51
C ASP A 64 -6.67 -1.89 13.69
N GLY A 65 -7.96 -1.75 13.38
CA GLY A 65 -8.69 -0.49 13.38
C GLY A 65 -8.62 0.29 12.06
N ILE A 66 -7.77 -0.11 11.11
CA ILE A 66 -7.70 0.45 9.76
C ILE A 66 -8.22 -0.60 8.77
N GLN A 67 -7.57 -1.76 8.74
CA GLN A 67 -7.96 -2.90 7.93
C GLN A 67 -8.78 -3.88 8.76
N THR A 68 -9.82 -4.44 8.15
CA THR A 68 -10.53 -5.61 8.66
C THR A 68 -10.42 -6.72 7.64
N ILE A 69 -10.09 -7.93 8.10
CA ILE A 69 -10.17 -9.15 7.31
C ILE A 69 -11.36 -9.94 7.80
N THR A 70 -12.29 -10.25 6.92
CA THR A 70 -13.47 -11.08 7.21
C THR A 70 -13.27 -12.46 6.60
N PHE A 71 -13.60 -13.49 7.36
CA PHE A 71 -13.48 -14.89 6.96
C PHE A 71 -14.84 -15.43 6.56
N ASN A 72 -14.90 -16.25 5.51
CA ASN A 72 -16.13 -16.94 5.11
C ASN A 72 -16.59 -18.01 6.11
N SER A 73 -15.70 -18.45 7.00
CA SER A 73 -15.99 -19.37 8.11
C SER A 73 -15.25 -18.94 9.38
N PRO A 74 -15.82 -19.11 10.58
CA PRO A 74 -15.13 -18.81 11.82
C PRO A 74 -13.80 -19.56 11.95
N MET A 75 -12.76 -18.84 12.34
CA MET A 75 -11.43 -19.39 12.63
C MET A 75 -11.20 -19.38 14.13
N VAL A 76 -10.53 -20.40 14.66
CA VAL A 76 -10.21 -20.45 16.10
C VAL A 76 -8.79 -19.97 16.34
N ARG A 77 -8.63 -19.10 17.33
CA ARG A 77 -7.33 -18.61 17.76
C ARG A 77 -6.56 -19.67 18.55
N LEU A 78 -5.39 -20.10 18.08
CA LEU A 78 -4.50 -21.08 18.73
C LEU A 78 -3.07 -20.53 18.83
N GLN A 79 -2.30 -21.00 19.80
CA GLN A 79 -0.96 -20.51 20.10
C GLN A 79 0.12 -21.55 19.79
N VAL A 80 1.18 -21.14 19.12
CA VAL A 80 2.38 -21.96 18.93
C VAL A 80 3.30 -21.83 20.15
N PRO A 81 3.88 -22.92 20.69
CA PRO A 81 3.68 -24.32 20.32
C PRO A 81 2.61 -25.04 21.19
N SER A 82 1.81 -24.31 21.97
CA SER A 82 0.98 -24.89 23.04
C SER A 82 -0.27 -25.59 22.55
N SER A 83 -1.06 -24.93 21.70
CA SER A 83 -2.29 -25.48 21.11
C SER A 83 -2.22 -25.65 19.60
N TRP A 84 -1.17 -25.12 18.96
CA TRP A 84 -0.72 -25.47 17.62
C TRP A 84 0.74 -25.93 17.71
N PHE A 85 1.07 -27.14 17.25
CA PHE A 85 2.27 -27.85 17.73
C PHE A 85 3.60 -27.29 17.19
N THR A 86 3.64 -26.87 15.93
CA THR A 86 4.86 -26.43 15.24
C THR A 86 4.65 -25.12 14.52
N TRP A 87 5.75 -24.49 14.16
CA TRP A 87 5.80 -23.46 13.12
C TRP A 87 7.23 -23.46 12.56
N SER A 88 7.43 -22.86 11.39
CA SER A 88 8.80 -22.60 10.92
C SER A 88 9.43 -21.44 11.70
N SER A 89 10.70 -21.14 11.45
CA SER A 89 11.41 -19.99 12.00
C SER A 89 11.95 -19.12 10.87
N PRO A 90 12.41 -17.88 11.16
CA PRO A 90 13.18 -17.11 10.20
C PRO A 90 14.30 -17.96 9.54
N PRO A 91 14.48 -17.86 8.22
CA PRO A 91 13.92 -16.85 7.31
C PRO A 91 12.57 -17.21 6.66
N PHE A 92 11.95 -18.35 7.01
CA PHE A 92 10.74 -18.82 6.33
C PHE A 92 9.44 -18.27 6.95
N SER A 93 9.49 -17.90 8.22
CA SER A 93 8.46 -17.18 8.98
C SER A 93 9.07 -15.99 9.73
N GLU A 94 8.24 -15.08 10.22
CA GLU A 94 8.65 -13.92 11.02
C GLU A 94 8.98 -14.29 12.47
N ASP A 95 8.26 -15.27 13.03
CA ASP A 95 8.30 -15.64 14.44
C ASP A 95 8.17 -17.17 14.54
N PRO A 96 9.00 -17.85 15.35
CA PRO A 96 8.87 -19.29 15.61
C PRO A 96 7.67 -19.68 16.48
N THR A 97 7.02 -18.73 17.14
CA THR A 97 5.97 -18.95 18.13
C THR A 97 4.76 -18.02 17.95
N PRO A 98 4.24 -17.83 16.72
CA PRO A 98 3.23 -16.83 16.50
C PRO A 98 1.88 -17.26 17.08
N PRO A 99 1.00 -16.28 17.34
CA PRO A 99 -0.43 -16.54 17.37
C PRO A 99 -0.92 -16.99 15.99
N VAL A 100 -1.78 -18.01 15.92
CA VAL A 100 -2.35 -18.52 14.65
C VAL A 100 -3.88 -18.52 14.68
N LEU A 101 -4.50 -18.46 13.50
CA LEU A 101 -5.92 -18.68 13.29
C LEU A 101 -6.09 -19.99 12.51
N TYR A 102 -6.79 -20.97 13.10
CA TYR A 102 -7.00 -22.30 12.54
C TYR A 102 -8.37 -22.43 11.87
N THR A 103 -8.43 -23.07 10.70
CA THR A 103 -9.64 -23.22 9.88
C THR A 103 -10.66 -24.25 10.37
N GLN A 104 -10.38 -24.97 11.46
CA GLN A 104 -11.32 -25.92 12.08
C GLN A 104 -11.84 -27.00 11.13
N GLY A 105 -10.95 -27.60 10.34
CA GLY A 105 -11.29 -28.66 9.40
C GLY A 105 -11.71 -28.17 8.00
N ALA A 106 -11.87 -26.86 7.80
CA ALA A 106 -12.10 -26.32 6.46
C ALA A 106 -10.80 -26.34 5.63
N THR A 107 -10.91 -26.76 4.38
CA THR A 107 -9.80 -26.84 3.41
C THR A 107 -9.80 -25.70 2.40
N ILE A 108 -10.79 -24.80 2.52
CA ILE A 108 -10.91 -23.57 1.74
C ILE A 108 -11.15 -22.43 2.74
N LEU A 109 -10.39 -21.35 2.61
CA LEU A 109 -10.58 -20.12 3.35
C LEU A 109 -10.69 -18.96 2.38
N THR A 110 -11.75 -18.16 2.50
CA THR A 110 -11.84 -16.87 1.81
C THR A 110 -11.64 -15.77 2.82
N MET A 111 -10.71 -14.87 2.52
CA MET A 111 -10.43 -13.65 3.26
C MET A 111 -10.88 -12.46 2.43
N THR A 112 -11.84 -11.69 2.94
CA THR A 112 -12.30 -10.44 2.32
C THR A 112 -11.70 -9.25 3.07
N LEU A 113 -11.09 -8.33 2.34
CA LEU A 113 -10.40 -7.16 2.87
C LEU A 113 -11.35 -5.95 2.84
N SER A 114 -11.50 -5.25 3.98
CA SER A 114 -12.31 -4.02 4.04
C SER A 114 -11.68 -2.83 3.29
N ILE A 115 -10.35 -2.79 3.17
CA ILE A 115 -9.63 -1.87 2.31
C ILE A 115 -8.84 -2.71 1.29
N PRO A 116 -9.02 -2.48 -0.02
CA PRO A 116 -8.18 -3.11 -1.03
C PRO A 116 -6.69 -2.83 -0.78
N SER A 117 -5.80 -3.74 -1.14
CA SER A 117 -4.38 -3.70 -0.77
C SER A 117 -3.45 -3.92 -1.97
N ARG A 118 -2.28 -3.27 -1.95
CA ARG A 118 -1.19 -3.49 -2.92
C ARG A 118 -0.25 -4.61 -2.53
N ILE A 119 0.02 -4.71 -1.25
CA ILE A 119 0.71 -5.85 -0.67
C ILE A 119 -0.28 -6.52 0.26
N PHE A 120 -0.46 -7.83 0.11
CA PHE A 120 -1.20 -8.61 1.09
C PHE A 120 -0.50 -9.95 1.27
N GLY A 121 -0.34 -10.37 2.52
CA GLY A 121 0.34 -11.61 2.82
C GLY A 121 0.03 -12.18 4.19
N PHE A 122 0.33 -13.46 4.33
CA PHE A 122 0.12 -14.27 5.52
C PHE A 122 1.02 -15.50 5.45
N GLU A 123 1.29 -16.11 6.60
CA GLU A 123 2.00 -17.38 6.69
C GLU A 123 1.00 -18.53 6.87
N ILE A 124 1.27 -19.70 6.30
CA ILE A 124 0.43 -20.91 6.40
C ILE A 124 1.22 -22.10 6.91
N GLU A 125 0.62 -22.93 7.78
CA GLU A 125 1.06 -24.31 8.06
C GLU A 125 -0.15 -25.28 8.04
N PRO A 126 -0.05 -26.46 7.38
CA PRO A 126 -1.09 -27.48 7.46
C PRO A 126 -1.13 -28.14 8.83
N ASN A 127 -2.31 -28.59 9.25
CA ASN A 127 -2.48 -29.31 10.51
C ASN A 127 -1.80 -30.70 10.52
N PRO A 128 -1.88 -31.53 9.45
CA PRO A 128 -1.19 -32.82 9.44
C PRO A 128 0.31 -32.68 9.16
N PHE A 129 1.13 -33.47 9.84
CA PHE A 129 2.60 -33.50 9.67
C PHE A 129 3.04 -34.22 8.39
N ALA A 130 2.83 -33.55 7.26
CA ALA A 130 3.26 -33.97 5.94
C ALA A 130 3.28 -32.75 4.99
N PRO A 131 3.95 -32.85 3.83
CA PRO A 131 3.87 -31.85 2.79
C PRO A 131 2.50 -31.87 2.08
N PHE A 132 1.90 -30.69 1.94
CA PHE A 132 0.66 -30.47 1.16
C PHE A 132 0.80 -29.26 0.24
N GLU A 133 0.14 -29.33 -0.92
CA GLU A 133 0.06 -28.20 -1.83
C GLU A 133 -1.03 -27.22 -1.37
N PHE A 134 -0.68 -25.94 -1.39
CA PHE A 134 -1.58 -24.83 -1.13
C PHE A 134 -1.59 -23.91 -2.33
N THR A 135 -2.77 -23.41 -2.69
CA THR A 135 -2.91 -22.32 -3.65
C THR A 135 -3.62 -21.15 -2.99
N ALA A 136 -3.00 -19.98 -3.02
CA ALA A 136 -3.61 -18.70 -2.68
C ALA A 136 -3.90 -17.94 -3.98
N LEU A 137 -5.18 -17.73 -4.27
CA LEU A 137 -5.66 -16.92 -5.38
C LEU A 137 -6.00 -15.52 -4.86
N PHE A 138 -5.36 -14.50 -5.42
CA PHE A 138 -5.60 -13.10 -5.09
C PHE A 138 -6.57 -12.51 -6.10
N LEU A 139 -7.61 -11.84 -5.62
CA LEU A 139 -8.69 -11.31 -6.45
C LEU A 139 -8.93 -9.82 -6.20
N SER A 140 -9.50 -9.17 -7.21
CA SER A 140 -10.05 -7.83 -7.17
C SER A 140 -11.47 -7.89 -7.69
N LYS A 141 -12.47 -7.66 -6.83
CA LYS A 141 -13.90 -7.72 -7.16
C LYS A 141 -14.30 -9.04 -7.85
N GLY A 142 -13.72 -10.14 -7.38
CA GLY A 142 -13.93 -11.49 -7.93
C GLY A 142 -13.16 -11.79 -9.23
N ILE A 143 -12.32 -10.87 -9.73
CA ILE A 143 -11.45 -11.10 -10.89
C ILE A 143 -10.05 -11.49 -10.40
N PRO A 144 -9.46 -12.61 -10.88
CA PRO A 144 -8.10 -12.98 -10.53
C PRO A 144 -7.06 -11.91 -10.87
N VAL A 145 -6.25 -11.55 -9.87
CA VAL A 145 -5.07 -10.68 -10.02
C VAL A 145 -3.81 -11.53 -10.18
N GLY A 146 -3.72 -12.63 -9.44
CA GLY A 146 -2.63 -13.59 -9.55
C GLY A 146 -2.77 -14.71 -8.52
N SER A 147 -1.86 -15.67 -8.54
CA SER A 147 -1.90 -16.82 -7.64
C SER A 147 -0.51 -17.27 -7.23
N ILE A 148 -0.40 -17.80 -6.01
CA ILE A 148 0.80 -18.44 -5.48
C ILE A 148 0.45 -19.88 -5.15
N THR A 149 1.20 -20.84 -5.72
CA THR A 149 1.07 -22.27 -5.39
C THR A 149 2.39 -22.79 -4.84
N GLN A 150 2.36 -23.38 -3.64
CA GLN A 150 3.55 -23.90 -2.96
C GLN A 150 3.23 -25.15 -2.16
N THR A 151 4.23 -26.00 -1.96
CA THR A 151 4.16 -27.14 -1.04
C THR A 151 4.64 -26.71 0.34
N VAL A 152 3.83 -26.94 1.37
CA VAL A 152 4.09 -26.56 2.76
C VAL A 152 4.09 -27.82 3.63
N ASP A 153 5.11 -27.99 4.48
CA ASP A 153 5.21 -29.12 5.41
C ASP A 153 4.55 -28.75 6.75
N GLY A 154 3.69 -29.62 7.27
CA GLY A 154 3.03 -29.42 8.56
C GLY A 154 3.93 -29.59 9.77
N GLN A 155 5.17 -30.04 9.57
CA GLN A 155 6.15 -30.20 10.64
C GLN A 155 7.19 -29.06 10.59
N SER A 156 6.88 -27.93 11.23
CA SER A 156 7.74 -26.74 11.25
C SER A 156 8.04 -26.17 9.86
N GLY A 157 7.11 -26.34 8.92
CA GLY A 157 7.30 -25.99 7.51
C GLY A 157 6.47 -24.80 7.06
N ALA A 158 5.94 -24.00 8.00
CA ALA A 158 5.17 -22.81 7.69
C ALA A 158 5.88 -21.89 6.67
N GLN A 159 5.14 -21.34 5.71
CA GLN A 159 5.70 -20.49 4.65
C GLN A 159 4.83 -19.28 4.35
N LEU A 160 5.48 -18.21 3.88
CA LEU A 160 4.84 -16.97 3.44
C LEU A 160 4.12 -17.16 2.10
N PHE A 161 2.88 -16.68 2.08
CA PHE A 161 2.10 -16.41 0.88
C PHE A 161 1.82 -14.90 0.88
N ALA A 162 2.62 -14.16 0.11
CA ALA A 162 2.48 -12.72 -0.01
C ALA A 162 2.66 -12.30 -1.46
N ALA A 163 1.83 -11.38 -1.91
CA ALA A 163 1.91 -10.79 -3.24
C ALA A 163 2.00 -9.28 -3.13
N GLU A 164 2.77 -8.70 -4.04
CA GLU A 164 2.85 -7.29 -4.32
C GLU A 164 2.33 -7.04 -5.73
N ILE A 165 1.55 -5.97 -5.88
CA ILE A 165 1.11 -5.43 -7.17
C ILE A 165 1.32 -3.91 -7.15
N ASP A 166 1.71 -3.35 -8.29
CA ASP A 166 1.80 -1.90 -8.43
C ASP A 166 0.42 -1.26 -8.69
N CYS A 167 0.37 0.07 -8.79
CA CYS A 167 -0.88 0.79 -9.06
C CYS A 167 -1.40 0.60 -10.50
N THR A 168 -0.70 -0.14 -11.39
CA THR A 168 -1.19 -0.43 -12.76
C THR A 168 -2.23 -1.56 -12.78
N CYS A 169 -2.33 -2.31 -11.68
CA CYS A 169 -3.29 -3.38 -11.53
C CYS A 169 -4.44 -3.04 -10.56
N PRO A 170 -5.59 -3.71 -10.68
CA PRO A 170 -6.64 -3.65 -9.65
C PRO A 170 -6.12 -4.13 -8.30
N ALA A 171 -6.44 -3.42 -7.22
CA ALA A 171 -6.01 -3.77 -5.86
C ALA A 171 -6.67 -5.05 -5.36
N ILE A 172 -5.96 -5.79 -4.50
CA ILE A 172 -6.43 -7.04 -3.92
C ILE A 172 -7.49 -6.72 -2.88
N ASP A 173 -8.71 -7.20 -3.03
CA ASP A 173 -9.78 -7.08 -2.04
C ASP A 173 -10.25 -8.43 -1.48
N GLU A 174 -9.78 -9.53 -2.07
CA GLU A 174 -10.11 -10.87 -1.63
C GLU A 174 -8.95 -11.83 -1.89
N VAL A 175 -8.76 -12.79 -0.98
CA VAL A 175 -7.86 -13.93 -1.17
C VAL A 175 -8.60 -15.23 -0.87
N VAL A 176 -8.50 -16.19 -1.79
CA VAL A 176 -9.04 -17.54 -1.62
C VAL A 176 -7.88 -18.52 -1.50
N ILE A 177 -7.79 -19.19 -0.35
CA ILE A 177 -6.83 -20.25 -0.10
C ILE A 177 -7.53 -21.59 -0.30
N THR A 178 -6.90 -22.49 -1.05
CA THR A 178 -7.38 -23.87 -1.25
C THR A 178 -6.28 -24.89 -0.95
N SER A 179 -6.64 -25.97 -0.26
CA SER A 179 -5.79 -27.11 0.05
C SER A 179 -6.60 -28.41 0.08
N SER A 180 -5.90 -29.55 0.18
CA SER A 180 -6.52 -30.85 0.47
C SER A 180 -6.73 -31.12 1.97
N VAL A 181 -6.15 -30.28 2.84
CA VAL A 181 -6.19 -30.42 4.30
C VAL A 181 -6.55 -29.09 4.96
N ASP A 182 -6.86 -29.15 6.25
CA ASP A 182 -7.04 -28.00 7.11
C ASP A 182 -5.69 -27.40 7.54
N PHE A 183 -5.70 -26.14 7.95
CA PHE A 183 -4.49 -25.35 8.14
C PHE A 183 -4.70 -24.18 9.09
N ALA A 184 -3.60 -23.61 9.55
CA ALA A 184 -3.61 -22.35 10.28
C ALA A 184 -2.87 -21.26 9.50
N ILE A 185 -3.29 -20.01 9.72
CA ILE A 185 -2.62 -18.82 9.20
C ILE A 185 -2.07 -17.95 10.32
N ALA A 186 -1.00 -17.20 10.05
CA ALA A 186 -0.42 -16.23 10.97
C ALA A 186 0.14 -15.01 10.23
N GLN A 187 0.60 -14.02 11.00
CA GLN A 187 1.38 -12.87 10.50
C GLN A 187 0.71 -12.15 9.33
N VAL A 188 -0.62 -11.96 9.41
CA VAL A 188 -1.37 -11.29 8.35
C VAL A 188 -0.90 -9.84 8.24
N ARG A 189 -0.49 -9.46 7.04
CA ARG A 189 0.09 -8.16 6.72
C ARG A 189 -0.50 -7.60 5.45
N TYR A 190 -0.54 -6.28 5.40
CA TYR A 190 -1.04 -5.55 4.25
C TYR A 190 -0.33 -4.22 4.08
N THR A 191 -0.37 -3.73 2.85
CA THR A 191 -0.19 -2.33 2.52
C THR A 191 -1.44 -1.95 1.75
N PRO A 192 -2.21 -0.93 2.21
CA PRO A 192 -3.41 -0.48 1.50
C PRO A 192 -3.15 -0.26 0.02
N ASP A 193 -4.24 -0.19 -0.74
CA ASP A 193 -4.22 0.38 -2.08
C ASP A 193 -3.39 1.68 -2.05
N CYS A 194 -2.86 2.07 -3.20
CA CYS A 194 -2.55 3.45 -3.51
C CYS A 194 -3.82 4.25 -3.20
N THR A 195 -4.02 4.57 -1.92
CA THR A 195 -4.98 5.50 -1.42
C THR A 195 -4.42 6.80 -1.92
N PHE A 196 -4.79 7.13 -3.16
CA PHE A 196 -4.78 8.48 -3.61
C PHE A 196 -5.80 9.16 -2.70
N GLN A 197 -5.37 9.55 -1.51
CA GLN A 197 -6.11 10.52 -0.74
C GLN A 197 -5.80 11.86 -1.39
N CYS A 198 -6.83 12.70 -1.51
CA CYS A 198 -6.66 14.15 -1.65
C CYS A 198 -6.07 14.73 -0.36
N THR A 199 -4.94 14.22 0.11
CA THR A 199 -4.25 14.76 1.26
C THR A 199 -2.92 15.29 0.79
N ASP A 200 -2.59 16.47 1.33
CA ASP A 200 -1.30 17.07 1.08
C ASP A 200 -0.21 16.06 1.46
N GLN A 201 0.67 15.73 0.52
CA GLN A 201 1.74 14.77 0.76
C GLN A 201 2.96 15.50 1.29
N LEU A 202 3.56 15.01 2.37
CA LEU A 202 4.86 15.47 2.87
C LEU A 202 5.95 14.52 2.36
N ILE A 203 6.79 15.02 1.45
CA ILE A 203 7.88 14.25 0.86
C ILE A 203 9.18 14.67 1.58
N PRO A 204 9.80 13.79 2.38
CA PRO A 204 10.98 14.14 3.13
C PRO A 204 12.17 14.37 2.20
N PHE A 205 13.01 15.35 2.52
CA PHE A 205 14.31 15.52 1.90
C PHE A 205 15.39 15.75 2.95
N THR A 206 16.61 15.38 2.57
CA THR A 206 17.81 15.63 3.35
C THR A 206 18.84 16.26 2.44
N CYS A 207 19.47 17.32 2.93
CA CYS A 207 20.55 18.02 2.28
C CYS A 207 21.75 18.08 3.24
N THR A 208 22.96 17.84 2.74
CA THR A 208 24.19 18.03 3.52
C THR A 208 25.07 19.09 2.88
N VAL A 209 25.61 19.98 3.71
CA VAL A 209 26.55 21.03 3.30
C VAL A 209 27.80 20.94 4.15
N GLU A 210 28.96 20.80 3.51
CA GLU A 210 30.25 20.88 4.18
C GLU A 210 30.58 22.34 4.54
N LEU A 211 30.77 22.57 5.84
CA LEU A 211 31.18 23.83 6.44
C LEU A 211 32.71 23.93 6.46
N PRO A 212 33.28 25.13 6.25
CA PRO A 212 34.71 25.33 6.41
C PRO A 212 35.13 25.11 7.87
N SER A 213 36.19 24.32 8.07
CA SER A 213 36.68 23.80 9.35
C SER A 213 37.28 24.83 10.32
N ILE A 214 37.18 26.13 10.03
CA ILE A 214 38.13 27.11 10.54
C ILE A 214 37.57 28.01 11.65
N CYS A 215 36.23 28.14 11.82
CA CYS A 215 35.67 29.17 12.71
C CYS A 215 34.22 28.93 13.19
N ASP A 216 33.79 29.72 14.18
CA ASP A 216 32.40 29.80 14.62
C ASP A 216 31.48 30.31 13.48
N ILE A 217 30.46 29.52 13.17
CA ILE A 217 29.44 29.84 12.16
C ILE A 217 28.12 30.11 12.86
N THR A 218 27.49 31.24 12.55
CA THR A 218 26.11 31.50 12.94
C THR A 218 25.22 31.42 11.71
N LEU A 219 24.25 30.51 11.75
CA LEU A 219 23.26 30.34 10.70
C LEU A 219 22.09 31.31 10.91
N GLY A 220 21.67 31.96 9.83
CA GLY A 220 20.43 32.73 9.75
C GLY A 220 19.22 31.82 9.53
N LYS A 221 18.05 32.44 9.37
CA LYS A 221 16.83 31.74 9.00
C LYS A 221 16.99 31.14 7.60
N ILE A 222 16.85 29.83 7.47
CA ILE A 222 16.88 29.13 6.18
C ILE A 222 15.57 29.40 5.44
N THR A 223 15.69 29.64 4.15
CA THR A 223 14.54 29.74 3.23
C THR A 223 14.70 28.73 2.12
N GLY A 224 13.64 27.99 1.82
CA GLY A 224 13.60 27.03 0.72
C GLY A 224 12.63 27.49 -0.36
N PHE A 225 12.99 27.21 -1.61
CA PHE A 225 12.11 27.32 -2.77
C PHE A 225 12.21 26.03 -3.58
N VAL A 226 11.17 25.75 -4.36
CA VAL A 226 11.08 24.52 -5.17
C VAL A 226 10.92 24.90 -6.63
N CYS A 227 11.72 24.30 -7.48
CA CYS A 227 11.53 24.32 -8.93
C CYS A 227 11.02 22.94 -9.35
N SER A 228 9.81 22.89 -9.92
CA SER A 228 9.19 21.66 -10.37
C SER A 228 9.34 21.50 -11.89
N ASP A 229 9.73 20.30 -12.30
CA ASP A 229 9.51 19.77 -13.64
C ASP A 229 8.55 18.59 -13.47
N ILE A 230 7.25 18.90 -13.49
CA ILE A 230 6.17 17.96 -13.19
C ILE A 230 5.21 17.97 -14.37
N ASP A 231 5.00 16.79 -14.93
CA ASP A 231 3.95 16.53 -15.90
C ASP A 231 2.64 16.24 -15.18
N CYS A 232 1.54 16.78 -15.70
CA CYS A 232 0.19 16.54 -15.22
C CYS A 232 -0.62 15.79 -16.28
N PHE A 233 -1.33 14.74 -15.86
CA PHE A 233 -2.22 13.97 -16.72
C PHE A 233 -3.60 13.80 -16.09
N VAL A 234 -4.65 14.11 -16.84
CA VAL A 234 -6.02 13.88 -16.41
C VAL A 234 -6.39 12.41 -16.61
N GLY A 235 -6.85 11.76 -15.55
CA GLY A 235 -7.42 10.42 -15.58
C GLY A 235 -8.85 10.41 -15.03
N GLN A 236 -9.45 9.23 -14.95
CA GLN A 236 -10.72 9.03 -14.27
C GLN A 236 -10.63 7.77 -13.42
N CYS A 237 -11.24 7.80 -12.25
CA CYS A 237 -11.44 6.61 -11.43
C CYS A 237 -12.92 6.50 -11.05
N GLN A 238 -13.40 5.28 -10.97
CA GLN A 238 -14.70 5.00 -10.40
C GLN A 238 -14.49 4.56 -8.96
N THR A 239 -15.10 5.28 -8.04
CA THR A 239 -15.13 4.89 -6.63
C THR A 239 -16.56 4.66 -6.20
N GLU A 240 -16.73 3.74 -5.26
CA GLU A 240 -18.00 3.37 -4.70
C GLU A 240 -18.17 4.16 -3.40
N VAL A 241 -19.20 5.01 -3.34
CA VAL A 241 -19.49 5.84 -2.17
C VAL A 241 -20.77 5.33 -1.56
N GLU A 242 -20.70 5.01 -0.27
CA GLU A 242 -21.85 4.70 0.54
C GLU A 242 -22.50 5.99 1.06
N LEU A 243 -23.78 6.17 0.76
CA LEU A 243 -24.57 7.31 1.20
C LEU A 243 -25.57 6.86 2.25
N ASP A 244 -25.39 7.34 3.49
CA ASP A 244 -26.37 7.21 4.55
C ASP A 244 -27.51 8.21 4.35
N ILE A 245 -28.55 7.79 3.63
CA ILE A 245 -29.69 8.65 3.34
C ILE A 245 -30.63 8.75 4.54
N CYS A 246 -30.77 7.68 5.33
CA CYS A 246 -31.66 7.62 6.48
C CYS A 246 -30.98 6.94 7.67
N PRO A 247 -31.04 7.52 8.89
CA PRO A 247 -30.57 6.84 10.08
C PRO A 247 -31.42 5.58 10.30
N ASN A 248 -30.76 4.42 10.36
CA ASN A 248 -31.33 3.06 10.49
C ASN A 248 -31.71 2.33 9.18
N GLU A 249 -31.38 2.88 8.01
CA GLU A 249 -31.40 2.11 6.75
C GLU A 249 -29.97 1.76 6.33
N PRO A 250 -29.75 0.63 5.63
CA PRO A 250 -28.44 0.32 5.06
C PRO A 250 -28.01 1.42 4.07
N PRO A 251 -26.72 1.77 4.01
CA PRO A 251 -26.22 2.78 3.11
C PRO A 251 -26.54 2.43 1.65
N ILE A 252 -26.82 3.44 0.84
CA ILE A 252 -26.94 3.24 -0.61
C ILE A 252 -25.55 3.36 -1.21
N SER A 253 -25.06 2.26 -1.78
CA SER A 253 -23.84 2.29 -2.56
C SER A 253 -24.07 2.90 -3.95
N CYS A 254 -23.30 3.94 -4.29
CA CYS A 254 -23.32 4.58 -5.59
C CYS A 254 -21.91 4.63 -6.19
N CYS A 255 -21.76 4.18 -7.44
CA CYS A 255 -20.54 4.41 -8.21
C CYS A 255 -20.50 5.86 -8.67
N VAL A 256 -19.53 6.63 -8.17
CA VAL A 256 -19.22 7.98 -8.67
C VAL A 256 -17.97 7.91 -9.52
N THR A 257 -17.99 8.60 -10.66
CA THR A 257 -16.79 8.86 -11.45
C THR A 257 -16.15 10.13 -10.93
N LEU A 258 -14.89 10.05 -10.55
CA LEU A 258 -14.07 11.21 -10.19
C LEU A 258 -13.03 11.40 -11.28
N ASP A 259 -12.74 12.64 -11.64
CA ASP A 259 -11.57 12.91 -12.45
C ASP A 259 -10.34 12.91 -11.52
N THR A 260 -9.21 12.46 -12.06
CA THR A 260 -7.93 12.46 -11.36
C THR A 260 -6.94 13.35 -12.10
N LEU A 261 -6.07 14.02 -11.34
CA LEU A 261 -4.92 14.78 -11.84
C LEU A 261 -3.68 14.05 -11.34
N ASN A 262 -2.97 13.37 -12.24
CA ASN A 262 -1.78 12.59 -11.92
C ASN A 262 -0.55 13.44 -12.23
N PHE A 263 0.27 13.67 -11.22
CA PHE A 263 1.48 14.46 -11.26
C PHE A 263 2.69 13.55 -11.14
N THR A 264 3.57 13.57 -12.13
CA THR A 264 4.83 12.82 -12.10
C THR A 264 5.98 13.71 -12.53
N GLY A 265 7.11 13.62 -11.84
CA GLY A 265 8.30 14.37 -12.25
C GLY A 265 9.32 14.51 -11.14
N THR A 266 10.08 15.60 -11.19
CA THR A 266 11.10 15.92 -10.19
C THR A 266 10.96 17.35 -9.70
N ALA A 267 11.19 17.53 -8.41
CA ALA A 267 11.26 18.82 -7.76
C ALA A 267 12.68 19.06 -7.26
N GLU A 268 13.30 20.16 -7.67
CA GLU A 268 14.55 20.63 -7.10
C GLU A 268 14.25 21.54 -5.91
N VAL A 269 14.64 21.07 -4.72
CA VAL A 269 14.59 21.86 -3.49
C VAL A 269 15.88 22.66 -3.40
N ILE A 270 15.76 23.98 -3.46
CA ILE A 270 16.88 24.90 -3.37
C ILE A 270 16.78 25.66 -2.05
N LEU A 271 17.77 25.45 -1.19
CA LEU A 271 17.85 26.09 0.13
C LEU A 271 18.88 27.20 0.09
N ASN A 272 18.47 28.40 0.49
CA ASN A 272 19.38 29.48 0.80
C ASN A 272 19.59 29.55 2.32
N ILE A 273 20.85 29.46 2.74
CA ILE A 273 21.26 29.42 4.13
C ILE A 273 22.19 30.62 4.37
N PRO A 274 21.67 31.74 4.89
CA PRO A 274 22.52 32.88 5.23
C PRO A 274 23.50 32.47 6.33
N ALA A 275 24.81 32.46 6.06
CA ALA A 275 25.82 32.13 7.05
C ALA A 275 26.69 33.36 7.35
N LYS A 276 26.88 33.62 8.65
CA LYS A 276 27.92 34.54 9.13
C LYS A 276 29.10 33.70 9.60
N ILE A 277 30.19 33.78 8.86
CA ILE A 277 31.44 33.11 9.16
C ILE A 277 32.35 34.17 9.78
N ARG A 278 32.67 34.05 11.08
CA ARG A 278 33.78 34.82 11.64
C ARG A 278 35.05 34.23 11.07
N VAL A 279 36.02 35.03 10.64
CA VAL A 279 37.35 34.51 10.33
C VAL A 279 38.20 34.66 11.58
N CYS A 280 38.65 33.54 12.13
CA CYS A 280 39.65 33.50 13.19
C CYS A 280 40.97 33.94 12.57
N ASP A 281 41.27 35.24 12.64
CA ASP A 281 42.56 35.76 12.25
C ASP A 281 43.61 35.28 13.28
N PRO A 282 44.62 34.47 12.89
CA PRO A 282 45.69 34.10 13.81
C PRO A 282 46.53 35.30 14.27
N CYS A 283 46.35 36.49 13.67
CA CYS A 283 47.14 37.69 13.96
C CYS A 283 46.43 38.78 14.79
N GLY A 284 45.22 38.51 15.32
CA GLY A 284 44.76 39.13 16.56
C GLY A 284 44.05 40.48 16.51
N ASP A 285 43.66 41.05 15.37
CA ASP A 285 42.91 42.33 15.42
C ASP A 285 41.98 42.67 14.23
N SER A 286 41.26 41.69 13.67
CA SER A 286 40.09 42.03 12.85
C SER A 286 38.96 41.01 12.93
N ASN A 287 37.80 41.43 13.46
CA ASN A 287 36.52 40.72 13.38
C ASN A 287 36.00 40.75 11.93
N LEU A 288 36.68 40.08 11.00
CA LEU A 288 36.18 39.94 9.64
C LEU A 288 35.02 38.94 9.65
N VAL A 289 33.81 39.45 9.44
CA VAL A 289 32.61 38.62 9.25
C VAL A 289 32.38 38.48 7.75
N LEU A 290 32.63 37.28 7.21
CA LEU A 290 32.17 36.94 5.87
C LEU A 290 30.71 36.51 5.96
N CYS A 291 29.84 37.31 5.36
CA CYS A 291 28.49 36.88 5.01
C CYS A 291 28.61 36.08 3.72
N LYS A 292 28.48 34.75 3.81
CA LYS A 292 28.41 33.88 2.65
C LYS A 292 27.10 33.11 2.72
N ASP A 293 26.31 33.23 1.67
CA ASP A 293 25.13 32.38 1.52
C ASP A 293 25.61 30.98 1.10
N LEU A 294 25.22 29.98 1.89
CA LEU A 294 25.40 28.58 1.50
C LEU A 294 24.16 28.16 0.73
N MET A 295 24.39 27.41 -0.35
CA MET A 295 23.33 26.87 -1.18
C MET A 295 23.35 25.36 -1.10
N CYS A 296 22.16 24.77 -1.07
CA CYS A 296 21.99 23.35 -1.25
C CYS A 296 20.88 23.08 -2.25
N ILE A 297 21.09 22.10 -3.12
CA ILE A 297 20.15 21.69 -4.14
C ILE A 297 19.92 20.19 -3.97
N GLN A 298 18.68 19.78 -3.78
CA GLN A 298 18.29 18.38 -3.67
C GLN A 298 17.14 18.08 -4.62
N ALA A 299 17.33 17.11 -5.51
CA ALA A 299 16.25 16.60 -6.35
C ALA A 299 15.40 15.58 -5.57
N VAL A 300 14.09 15.72 -5.67
CA VAL A 300 13.08 14.86 -5.04
C VAL A 300 12.14 14.37 -6.14
N LYS A 301 11.87 13.06 -6.17
CA LYS A 301 10.89 12.50 -7.11
C LYS A 301 9.48 12.77 -6.62
N ILE A 302 8.61 13.20 -7.53
CA ILE A 302 7.20 13.47 -7.26
C ILE A 302 6.37 12.46 -8.04
N ALA A 303 5.47 11.78 -7.32
CA ALA A 303 4.44 10.93 -7.88
C ALA A 303 3.20 11.08 -7.00
N GLN A 304 2.24 11.89 -7.46
CA GLN A 304 1.07 12.25 -6.68
C GLN A 304 -0.17 12.28 -7.56
N THR A 305 -1.30 11.83 -7.03
CA THR A 305 -2.60 11.99 -7.70
C THR A 305 -3.52 12.82 -6.82
N CYS A 306 -4.20 13.77 -7.44
CA CYS A 306 -5.25 14.57 -6.84
C CYS A 306 -6.59 14.23 -7.51
N PHE A 307 -7.69 14.49 -6.84
CA PHE A 307 -9.03 14.28 -7.42
C PHE A 307 -9.69 15.62 -7.63
N ALA A 308 -10.47 15.68 -8.69
CA ALA A 308 -11.37 16.78 -8.97
C ALA A 308 -12.78 16.24 -9.19
N CYS A 309 -13.77 17.13 -9.10
CA CYS A 309 -15.11 16.83 -9.56
C CYS A 309 -15.06 16.40 -11.04
N ALA A 310 -15.93 15.46 -11.43
CA ALA A 310 -16.01 15.04 -12.82
C ALA A 310 -16.28 16.24 -13.74
N GLY A 311 -15.49 16.37 -14.80
CA GLY A 311 -15.52 17.47 -15.76
C GLY A 311 -14.82 18.74 -15.31
N THR A 312 -14.13 18.74 -14.16
CA THR A 312 -13.42 19.94 -13.65
C THR A 312 -11.90 19.76 -13.56
N ALA A 313 -11.36 18.58 -13.85
CA ALA A 313 -9.90 18.38 -13.90
C ALA A 313 -9.32 19.01 -15.17
N ASP A 314 -8.44 19.98 -14.99
CA ASP A 314 -7.70 20.61 -16.08
C ASP A 314 -6.26 20.91 -15.65
N CYS A 315 -5.30 20.28 -16.32
CA CYS A 315 -3.88 20.49 -16.05
C CYS A 315 -3.40 21.88 -16.50
N ASP A 316 -4.08 22.54 -17.45
CA ASP A 316 -3.69 23.84 -17.97
C ASP A 316 -3.98 24.98 -16.98
N LEU A 317 -4.84 24.74 -15.99
CA LEU A 317 -5.23 25.72 -14.97
C LEU A 317 -4.34 25.68 -13.72
N ILE A 318 -3.42 24.72 -13.63
CA ILE A 318 -2.65 24.46 -12.42
C ILE A 318 -1.21 24.93 -12.62
N GLY A 319 -0.83 25.99 -11.91
CA GLY A 319 0.55 26.43 -11.83
C GLY A 319 1.41 25.40 -11.09
N PRO A 320 2.48 24.85 -11.70
CA PRO A 320 3.36 23.86 -11.05
C PRO A 320 4.01 24.37 -9.76
N CYS A 321 4.15 25.70 -9.63
CA CYS A 321 4.72 26.38 -8.47
C CYS A 321 3.74 26.50 -7.29
N ASP A 322 2.42 26.40 -7.53
CA ASP A 322 1.40 26.49 -6.48
C ASP A 322 1.19 25.14 -5.77
N LEU A 323 1.66 24.06 -6.39
CA LEU A 323 1.55 22.70 -5.87
C LEU A 323 2.55 22.40 -4.76
N LEU A 324 3.73 23.02 -4.76
CA LEU A 324 4.82 22.63 -3.87
C LEU A 324 5.19 23.74 -2.91
N SER A 325 5.38 23.40 -1.64
CA SER A 325 6.02 24.29 -0.68
C SER A 325 7.01 23.55 0.21
N VAL A 326 8.08 24.22 0.65
CA VAL A 326 9.03 23.67 1.63
C VAL A 326 8.51 23.97 3.03
N THR A 327 8.40 22.96 3.88
CA THR A 327 7.95 23.09 5.28
C THR A 327 8.87 22.34 6.24
N ASP A 328 8.76 22.69 7.52
CA ASP A 328 9.35 21.96 8.66
C ASP A 328 10.86 21.72 8.53
N LEU A 329 11.57 22.76 8.09
CA LEU A 329 13.04 22.76 8.02
C LEU A 329 13.65 22.61 9.41
N SER A 330 14.54 21.64 9.56
CA SER A 330 15.37 21.44 10.75
C SER A 330 16.84 21.32 10.37
N THR A 331 17.72 21.69 11.29
CA THR A 331 19.18 21.67 11.07
C THR A 331 19.88 20.93 12.17
N THR A 332 20.80 20.05 11.81
CA THR A 332 21.73 19.38 12.73
C THR A 332 23.14 19.63 12.24
N GLN A 333 24.04 20.04 13.14
CA GLN A 333 25.46 20.19 12.82
C GLN A 333 26.26 19.10 13.53
N ASP A 334 27.07 18.38 12.78
CA ASP A 334 28.04 17.41 13.30
C ASP A 334 29.43 17.74 12.76
N GLY A 335 30.28 18.31 13.62
CA GLY A 335 31.58 18.85 13.23
C GLY A 335 31.48 19.90 12.11
N ASN A 336 32.04 19.56 10.95
CA ASN A 336 32.05 20.41 9.76
C ASN A 336 30.87 20.10 8.82
N GLN A 337 29.95 19.24 9.17
CA GLN A 337 28.82 18.91 8.31
C GLN A 337 27.53 19.54 8.87
N LEU A 338 26.85 20.32 8.04
CA LEU A 338 25.51 20.81 8.30
C LEU A 338 24.51 19.93 7.54
N THR A 339 23.66 19.23 8.28
CA THR A 339 22.55 18.44 7.74
C THR A 339 21.26 19.22 7.91
N ILE A 340 20.55 19.41 6.82
CA ILE A 340 19.24 20.06 6.78
C ILE A 340 18.21 19.02 6.36
N THR A 341 17.17 18.86 7.15
CA THR A 341 16.02 18.01 6.82
C THR A 341 14.77 18.85 6.74
N GLY A 342 13.79 18.39 5.98
CA GLY A 342 12.48 19.03 5.89
C GLY A 342 11.57 18.23 4.98
N PHE A 343 10.45 18.85 4.60
CA PHE A 343 9.50 18.23 3.71
C PHE A 343 9.16 19.16 2.54
N VAL A 344 8.99 18.57 1.36
CA VAL A 344 8.24 19.18 0.27
C VAL A 344 6.77 18.80 0.48
N LYS A 345 5.95 19.79 0.78
CA LYS A 345 4.50 19.65 0.86
C LYS A 345 3.90 19.79 -0.53
N PHE A 346 3.37 18.71 -1.06
CA PHE A 346 2.53 18.72 -2.26
C PHE A 346 1.10 19.07 -1.85
N ASN A 347 0.54 20.16 -2.37
CA ASN A 347 -0.81 20.61 -2.10
C ASN A 347 -1.67 20.27 -3.31
N CYS A 348 -2.67 19.41 -3.14
CA CYS A 348 -3.61 19.16 -4.21
C CYS A 348 -4.41 20.44 -4.50
N PRO A 349 -4.67 20.75 -5.79
CA PRO A 349 -5.56 21.85 -6.14
C PRO A 349 -6.91 21.62 -5.46
N LYS A 350 -7.44 22.65 -4.82
CA LYS A 350 -8.80 22.59 -4.27
C LYS A 350 -9.78 22.63 -5.44
N SER A 351 -10.56 21.57 -5.61
CA SER A 351 -11.69 21.50 -6.54
C SER A 351 -12.85 22.40 -6.12
#